data_AF-A0A2W6TXI1-F1
#
_entry.id   AF-A0A2W6TXI1-F1
#
_cell.length_a   1.000
_cell.length_b   1.000
_cell.length_c   1.000
_cell.angle_alpha   90.00
_cell.angle_beta   90.00
_cell.angle_gamma   90.00
#
_symmetry.space_group_name_H-M   'P 1'
#
loop_
_entity.id
_entity.type
_entity.pdbx_description
1 polymer ?
#
loop_
_entity_poly.entity_id
_entity_poly.type
_entity_poly.pdbx_seq_one_letter_code
_entity_poly.pdbx_strand_id
1 'polypeptide(L)'
;MTAATSSPWGRSAAAQPGVQTRALAAKVLAAVIGKGRSLKAELGAALPKLDDSRDRALLEAICFAALRRRVVYDQALRKWLQKPLGARDGDLRALLMAGFAQLDVLQLPAHAALSATVEAARALGRERQAGMVNALLRRAQREGFAEARAEDAWPQWLLAKVQHDWPGQAAEIIAQSLQPAPMWLRVNRQQHSREAYLDLLAEAGIEAIAEPL
;
A
#
# COMPACT_ATOMS: atom_id res chain seq x y z
N MET A 1 39.17 15.38 11.34
CA MET A 1 38.63 14.07 11.75
C MET A 1 37.12 14.14 11.77
N THR A 2 36.47 13.91 10.63
CA THR A 2 35.01 13.87 10.51
C THR A 2 34.59 12.41 10.37
N ALA A 3 33.92 11.90 11.40
CA ALA A 3 33.44 10.52 11.44
C ALA A 3 32.26 10.36 10.46
N ALA A 4 32.45 9.52 9.45
CA ALA A 4 31.39 9.09 8.56
C ALA A 4 30.41 8.17 9.31
N THR A 5 29.16 8.61 9.44
CA THR A 5 28.04 7.78 9.88
C THR A 5 27.81 6.69 8.83
N SER A 6 28.19 5.47 9.17
CA SER A 6 27.97 4.30 8.32
C SER A 6 26.49 3.94 8.31
N SER A 7 25.92 3.93 7.11
CA SER A 7 24.57 3.43 6.85
C SER A 7 24.54 1.92 7.18
N PRO A 8 23.59 1.40 7.98
CA PRO A 8 23.57 0.01 8.44
C PRO A 8 23.22 -1.01 7.34
N TRP A 9 23.19 -0.59 6.08
CA TRP A 9 22.78 -1.38 4.94
C TRP A 9 24.03 -1.71 4.11
N GLY A 10 24.32 -3.02 3.96
CA GLY A 10 25.42 -3.47 3.11
C GLY A 10 25.31 -2.86 1.70
N ARG A 11 26.40 -2.22 1.25
CA ARG A 11 26.47 -1.31 0.08
C ARG A 11 25.99 -1.88 -1.27
N SER A 12 25.63 -3.16 -1.36
CA SER A 12 25.28 -3.82 -2.63
C SER A 12 23.76 -4.00 -2.84
N ALA A 13 22.97 -4.26 -1.79
CA ALA A 13 21.53 -4.55 -1.93
C ALA A 13 20.64 -3.29 -1.95
N ALA A 14 21.06 -2.20 -1.28
CA ALA A 14 20.32 -0.95 -1.21
C ALA A 14 20.50 -0.04 -2.45
N ALA A 15 21.39 -0.41 -3.37
CA ALA A 15 21.77 0.43 -4.51
C ALA A 15 20.83 0.31 -5.73
N GLN A 16 19.92 -0.66 -5.75
CA GLN A 16 18.95 -0.77 -6.84
C GLN A 16 17.77 0.21 -6.64
N PRO A 17 17.36 0.95 -7.69
CA PRO A 17 16.25 1.89 -7.63
C PRO A 17 14.98 1.25 -7.04
N GLY A 18 14.37 1.92 -6.08
CA GLY A 18 13.09 1.51 -5.50
C GLY A 18 13.15 0.40 -4.45
N VAL A 19 14.30 -0.24 -4.18
CA VAL A 19 14.41 -1.28 -3.13
C VAL A 19 14.10 -0.71 -1.75
N GLN A 20 14.66 0.47 -1.43
CA GLN A 20 14.42 1.16 -0.17
C GLN A 20 12.93 1.44 0.05
N THR A 21 12.22 1.87 -1.01
CA THR A 21 10.78 2.12 -1.02
C THR A 21 9.99 0.87 -0.61
N ARG A 22 10.30 -0.31 -1.17
CA ARG A 22 9.60 -1.57 -0.82
C ARG A 22 9.96 -2.06 0.59
N ALA A 23 11.22 -1.90 1.00
CA ALA A 23 11.64 -2.23 2.36
C ALA A 23 10.94 -1.34 3.41
N LEU A 24 10.78 -0.05 3.14
CA LEU A 24 10.01 0.87 3.98
C LEU A 24 8.52 0.50 3.99
N ALA A 25 7.94 0.18 2.83
CA ALA A 25 6.55 -0.26 2.75
C ALA A 25 6.28 -1.49 3.61
N ALA A 26 7.16 -2.49 3.55
CA ALA A 26 7.07 -3.68 4.40
C ALA A 26 7.12 -3.34 5.90
N LYS A 27 8.01 -2.44 6.32
CA LYS A 27 8.11 -2.00 7.72
C LYS A 27 6.86 -1.26 8.19
N VAL A 28 6.35 -0.33 7.38
CA VAL A 28 5.11 0.42 7.66
C VAL A 28 3.93 -0.54 7.79
N LEU A 29 3.78 -1.45 6.82
CA LEU A 29 2.70 -2.44 6.82
C LEU A 29 2.80 -3.39 8.01
N ALA A 30 4.00 -3.85 8.38
CA ALA A 30 4.19 -4.71 9.55
C ALA A 30 3.81 -3.99 10.86
N ALA A 31 4.11 -2.69 10.98
CA ALA A 31 3.71 -1.89 12.14
C ALA A 31 2.18 -1.71 12.21
N VAL A 32 1.52 -1.43 11.10
CA VAL A 32 0.06 -1.25 11.04
C VAL A 32 -0.66 -2.58 11.31
N ILE A 33 -0.31 -3.63 10.56
CA ILE A 33 -1.01 -4.92 10.59
C ILE A 33 -0.69 -5.72 11.85
N GLY A 34 0.59 -5.76 12.23
CA GLY A 34 1.08 -6.59 13.33
C GLY A 34 1.01 -5.92 14.70
N LYS A 35 1.07 -4.58 14.76
CA LYS A 35 1.13 -3.82 16.02
C LYS A 35 0.00 -2.80 16.20
N GLY A 36 -0.94 -2.72 15.26
CA GLY A 36 -2.10 -1.82 15.36
C GLY A 36 -1.73 -0.33 15.30
N ARG A 37 -0.57 0.02 14.70
CA ARG A 37 -0.14 1.42 14.57
C ARG A 37 -0.95 2.16 13.51
N SER A 38 -1.04 3.48 13.66
CA SER A 38 -1.68 4.35 12.67
C SER A 38 -0.82 4.45 11.41
N LEU A 39 -1.42 4.15 10.24
CA LEU A 39 -0.74 4.29 8.94
C LEU A 39 -0.20 5.71 8.74
N LYS A 40 -0.99 6.74 9.08
CA LYS A 40 -0.60 8.15 8.93
C LYS A 40 0.67 8.46 9.73
N ALA A 41 0.76 7.97 10.96
CA ALA A 41 1.94 8.19 11.80
C ALA A 41 3.18 7.47 11.25
N GLU A 42 3.03 6.22 10.83
CA GLU A 42 4.13 5.42 10.27
C GLU A 42 4.62 5.99 8.93
N LEU A 43 3.71 6.44 8.05
CA LEU A 43 4.05 7.14 6.82
C LEU A 43 4.77 8.47 7.11
N GLY A 44 4.30 9.27 8.07
CA GLY A 44 4.95 10.51 8.48
C GLY A 44 6.41 10.33 8.92
N ALA A 45 6.74 9.19 9.52
CA ALA A 45 8.11 8.83 9.90
C ALA A 45 8.92 8.17 8.77
N ALA A 46 8.27 7.54 7.79
CA ALA A 46 8.93 6.81 6.71
C ALA A 46 9.21 7.67 5.48
N LEU A 47 8.27 8.54 5.07
CA LEU A 47 8.37 9.37 3.87
C LEU A 47 9.61 10.26 3.84
N PRO A 48 10.04 10.93 4.95
CA PRO A 48 11.24 11.75 4.93
C PRO A 48 12.56 10.99 4.71
N LYS A 49 12.53 9.66 4.70
CA LYS A 49 13.72 8.81 4.43
C LYS A 49 13.96 8.56 2.94
N LEU A 50 13.06 9.07 2.08
CA LEU A 50 13.12 8.97 0.64
C LEU A 50 13.25 10.38 0.06
N ASP A 51 14.33 10.62 -0.69
CA ASP A 51 14.63 11.94 -1.25
C ASP A 51 13.71 12.26 -2.44
N ASP A 52 13.49 11.28 -3.32
CA ASP A 52 12.64 11.43 -4.52
C ASP A 52 11.14 11.47 -4.14
N SER A 53 10.41 12.46 -4.66
CA SER A 53 8.96 12.58 -4.47
C SER A 53 8.18 11.41 -5.07
N ARG A 54 8.68 10.82 -6.16
CA ARG A 54 8.06 9.66 -6.82
C ARG A 54 8.17 8.42 -5.95
N ASP A 55 9.29 8.22 -5.26
CA ASP A 55 9.46 7.13 -4.30
C ASP A 55 8.56 7.30 -3.08
N ARG A 56 8.38 8.54 -2.60
CA ARG A 56 7.41 8.86 -1.53
C ARG A 56 5.98 8.53 -1.94
N ALA A 57 5.55 8.99 -3.12
CA ALA A 57 4.23 8.68 -3.66
C ALA A 57 4.02 7.17 -3.84
N LEU A 58 5.06 6.46 -4.31
CA LEU A 58 5.02 5.01 -4.47
C LEU A 58 4.93 4.26 -3.13
N LEU A 59 5.64 4.71 -2.09
CA LEU A 59 5.52 4.16 -0.74
C LEU A 59 4.07 4.24 -0.24
N GLU A 60 3.44 5.42 -0.35
CA GLU A 60 2.05 5.62 0.05
C GLU A 60 1.11 4.72 -0.77
N ALA A 61 1.24 4.72 -2.10
CA ALA A 61 0.43 3.92 -2.99
C ALA A 61 0.49 2.42 -2.66
N ILE A 62 1.69 1.88 -2.41
CA ILE A 62 1.88 0.47 -2.00
C ILE A 62 1.17 0.21 -0.67
N CYS A 63 1.36 1.06 0.34
CA CYS A 63 0.77 0.85 1.65
C CYS A 63 -0.77 0.90 1.62
N PHE A 64 -1.36 1.89 0.94
CA PHE A 64 -2.82 1.99 0.81
C PHE A 64 -3.40 0.82 0.03
N ALA A 65 -2.81 0.45 -1.11
CA ALA A 65 -3.26 -0.68 -1.91
C ALA A 65 -3.16 -2.01 -1.14
N ALA A 66 -2.07 -2.22 -0.40
CA ALA A 66 -1.86 -3.44 0.38
C ALA A 66 -2.86 -3.59 1.53
N LEU A 67 -3.14 -2.51 2.26
CA LEU A 67 -4.08 -2.55 3.38
C LEU A 67 -5.52 -2.78 2.90
N ARG A 68 -5.92 -2.13 1.80
CA ARG A 68 -7.26 -2.27 1.24
C ARG A 68 -7.56 -3.68 0.74
N ARG A 69 -6.55 -4.38 0.21
CA ARG A 69 -6.64 -5.76 -0.30
C ARG A 69 -6.12 -6.82 0.69
N ARG A 70 -5.86 -6.44 1.94
CA ARG A 70 -5.21 -7.31 2.94
C ARG A 70 -5.89 -8.67 3.08
N VAL A 71 -7.23 -8.68 3.17
CA VAL A 71 -7.98 -9.92 3.39
C VAL A 71 -7.81 -10.88 2.22
N VAL A 72 -7.87 -10.39 0.99
CA VAL A 72 -7.62 -11.15 -0.24
C VAL A 72 -6.22 -11.75 -0.23
N TYR A 73 -5.21 -10.94 0.10
CA TYR A 73 -3.82 -11.40 0.16
C TYR A 73 -3.58 -12.42 1.26
N ASP A 74 -4.23 -12.25 2.42
CA ASP A 74 -4.16 -13.21 3.51
C ASP A 74 -4.79 -14.55 3.14
N GLN A 75 -5.93 -14.54 2.44
CA GLN A 75 -6.56 -15.76 1.93
C GLN A 75 -5.67 -16.45 0.88
N ALA A 76 -5.09 -15.69 -0.04
CA ALA A 76 -4.16 -16.21 -1.03
C ALA A 76 -2.92 -16.86 -0.38
N LEU A 77 -2.32 -16.20 0.62
CA LEU A 77 -1.20 -16.78 1.37
C LEU A 77 -1.57 -18.08 2.09
N ARG A 78 -2.76 -18.15 2.71
CA ARG A 78 -3.26 -19.37 3.36
C ARG A 78 -3.42 -20.52 2.35
N LYS A 79 -3.84 -20.22 1.13
CA LYS A 79 -3.99 -21.21 0.04
C LYS A 79 -2.64 -21.65 -0.53
N TRP A 80 -1.70 -20.73 -0.69
CA TRP A 80 -0.46 -20.98 -1.40
C TRP A 80 0.67 -21.54 -0.53
N LEU A 81 0.67 -21.25 0.76
CA LEU A 81 1.68 -21.73 1.70
C LEU A 81 1.25 -23.03 2.36
N GLN A 82 2.10 -24.06 2.28
CA GLN A 82 1.89 -25.30 3.04
C GLN A 82 1.98 -25.07 4.55
N LYS A 83 2.91 -24.21 4.98
CA LYS A 83 3.08 -23.81 6.38
C LYS A 83 2.79 -22.32 6.53
N PRO A 84 1.81 -21.93 7.38
CA PRO A 84 1.54 -20.53 7.66
C PRO A 84 2.77 -19.79 8.20
N LEU A 85 2.89 -18.51 7.83
CA LEU A 85 3.91 -17.61 8.39
C LEU A 85 3.64 -17.38 9.88
N GLY A 86 4.69 -17.49 10.70
CA GLY A 86 4.58 -17.32 12.15
C GLY A 86 4.54 -15.84 12.57
N ALA A 87 4.32 -15.58 13.85
CA ALA A 87 4.30 -14.21 14.40
C ALA A 87 5.62 -13.45 14.16
N ARG A 88 6.76 -14.16 14.14
CA ARG A 88 8.10 -13.59 13.87
C ARG A 88 8.32 -13.25 12.40
N ASP A 89 7.42 -13.64 11.51
CA ASP A 89 7.52 -13.41 10.06
C ASP A 89 6.63 -12.24 9.60
N GLY A 90 6.22 -11.36 10.53
CA GLY A 90 5.38 -10.19 10.23
C GLY A 90 5.94 -9.32 9.10
N ASP A 91 7.25 -9.02 9.13
CA ASP A 91 7.91 -8.22 8.09
C ASP A 91 7.91 -8.93 6.72
N LEU A 92 8.04 -10.25 6.70
CA LEU A 92 8.03 -11.03 5.48
C LEU A 92 6.62 -11.11 4.88
N ARG A 93 5.60 -11.30 5.72
CA ARG A 93 4.19 -11.22 5.31
C ARG A 93 3.86 -9.84 4.76
N ALA A 94 4.30 -8.78 5.44
CA ALA A 94 4.11 -7.41 4.99
C ALA A 94 4.81 -7.12 3.67
N LEU A 95 6.03 -7.66 3.46
CA LEU A 95 6.73 -7.53 2.18
C LEU A 95 6.01 -8.26 1.04
N LEU A 96 5.46 -9.45 1.29
CA LEU A 96 4.64 -10.16 0.31
C LEU A 96 3.39 -9.35 -0.05
N MET A 97 2.69 -8.78 0.93
CA MET A 97 1.56 -7.89 0.68
C MET A 97 1.94 -6.66 -0.14
N ALA A 98 3.08 -6.04 0.15
CA ALA A 98 3.61 -4.93 -0.64
C ALA A 98 3.91 -5.35 -2.09
N GLY A 99 4.49 -6.55 -2.29
CA GLY A 99 4.73 -7.11 -3.62
C GLY A 99 3.45 -7.43 -4.37
N PHE A 100 2.45 -8.01 -3.70
CA PHE A 100 1.14 -8.29 -4.28
C PHE A 100 0.40 -7.01 -4.69
N ALA A 101 0.39 -5.99 -3.84
CA ALA A 101 -0.22 -4.70 -4.16
C ALA A 101 0.37 -4.04 -5.42
N GLN A 102 1.68 -4.17 -5.62
CA GLN A 102 2.33 -3.67 -6.82
C GLN A 102 1.89 -4.38 -8.10
N LEU A 103 1.60 -5.69 -8.02
CA LEU A 103 1.19 -6.50 -9.17
C LEU A 103 -0.31 -6.45 -9.43
N ASP A 104 -1.11 -6.45 -8.36
CA ASP A 104 -2.57 -6.54 -8.40
C ASP A 104 -3.22 -5.19 -8.67
N VAL A 105 -3.00 -4.22 -7.77
CA VAL A 105 -3.71 -2.93 -7.79
C VAL A 105 -2.93 -1.87 -8.57
N LEU A 106 -1.62 -1.76 -8.32
CA LEU A 106 -0.81 -0.72 -8.96
C LEU A 106 -0.36 -1.10 -10.38
N GLN A 107 -0.46 -2.39 -10.73
CA GLN A 107 -0.11 -2.94 -12.04
C GLN A 107 1.27 -2.47 -12.55
N LEU A 108 2.25 -2.37 -11.65
CA LEU A 108 3.61 -1.98 -12.02
C LEU A 108 4.23 -3.03 -12.95
N PRO A 109 5.22 -2.65 -13.79
CA PRO A 109 5.93 -3.59 -14.62
C PRO A 109 6.46 -4.77 -13.79
N ALA A 110 6.01 -5.97 -14.14
CA ALA A 110 6.25 -7.19 -13.37
C ALA A 110 7.72 -7.40 -12.99
N HIS A 111 8.63 -7.27 -13.95
CA HIS A 111 10.06 -7.45 -13.73
C HIS A 111 10.60 -6.50 -12.66
N ALA A 112 10.15 -5.24 -12.64
CA ALA A 112 10.57 -4.24 -11.67
C ALA A 112 9.99 -4.54 -10.28
N ALA A 113 8.68 -4.86 -10.21
CA ALA A 113 8.02 -5.21 -8.95
C ALA A 113 8.65 -6.45 -8.30
N LEU A 114 8.90 -7.50 -9.08
CA LEU A 114 9.53 -8.73 -8.60
C LEU A 114 10.97 -8.48 -8.14
N SER A 115 11.81 -7.89 -9.00
CA SER A 115 13.22 -7.66 -8.69
C SER A 115 13.38 -6.81 -7.43
N ALA A 116 12.73 -5.64 -7.38
CA ALA A 116 12.85 -4.74 -6.24
C ALA A 116 12.30 -5.33 -4.93
N THR A 117 11.22 -6.12 -4.99
CA THR A 117 10.65 -6.75 -3.79
C THR A 117 11.52 -7.90 -3.29
N VAL A 118 12.15 -8.67 -4.19
CA VAL A 118 13.10 -9.74 -3.82
C VAL A 118 14.37 -9.16 -3.22
N GLU A 119 14.92 -8.10 -3.80
CA GLU A 119 16.07 -7.40 -3.22
C GLU A 119 15.71 -6.75 -1.88
N ALA A 120 14.49 -6.21 -1.72
CA ALA A 120 14.02 -5.70 -0.44
C ALA A 120 13.95 -6.79 0.64
N ALA A 121 13.65 -8.05 0.29
CA ALA A 121 13.73 -9.16 1.24
C ALA A 121 15.15 -9.34 1.77
N ARG A 122 16.15 -9.26 0.89
CA ARG A 122 17.57 -9.34 1.27
C ARG A 122 17.98 -8.16 2.14
N ALA A 123 17.58 -6.94 1.77
CA ALA A 123 17.85 -5.73 2.54
C ALA A 123 17.23 -5.77 3.95
N LEU A 124 16.13 -6.50 4.14
CA LEU A 124 15.49 -6.73 5.44
C LEU A 124 16.11 -7.90 6.24
N GLY A 125 17.23 -8.45 5.79
CA GLY A 125 17.91 -9.58 6.46
C GLY A 125 17.19 -10.92 6.27
N ARG A 126 16.32 -11.05 5.26
CA ARG A 126 15.54 -12.25 4.94
C ARG A 126 16.04 -12.94 3.65
N GLU A 127 17.36 -12.98 3.46
CA GLU A 127 18.00 -13.53 2.25
C GLU A 127 17.56 -14.96 1.95
N ARG A 128 17.48 -15.81 2.98
CA ARG A 128 17.04 -17.23 2.83
C ARG A 128 15.61 -17.36 2.32
N GLN A 129 14.79 -16.32 2.47
CA GLN A 129 13.38 -16.29 2.03
C GLN A 129 13.19 -15.56 0.70
N ALA A 130 14.24 -14.97 0.12
CA ALA A 130 14.15 -14.24 -1.15
C ALA A 130 13.61 -15.11 -2.30
N GLY A 131 14.01 -16.39 -2.34
CA GLY A 131 13.47 -17.37 -3.31
C GLY A 131 11.97 -17.63 -3.14
N MET A 132 11.50 -17.70 -1.89
CA MET A 132 10.07 -17.86 -1.58
C MET A 132 9.27 -16.61 -1.98
N VAL A 133 9.81 -15.41 -1.71
CA VAL A 133 9.20 -14.15 -2.15
C VAL A 133 9.03 -14.15 -3.67
N ASN A 134 10.10 -14.43 -4.42
CA ASN A 134 10.03 -14.52 -5.89
C ASN A 134 8.99 -15.55 -6.36
N ALA A 135 8.98 -16.74 -5.75
CA ALA A 135 8.06 -17.81 -6.12
C ALA A 135 6.58 -17.41 -5.90
N LEU A 136 6.26 -16.79 -4.76
CA LEU A 136 4.91 -16.34 -4.46
C LEU A 136 4.47 -15.16 -5.33
N LEU A 137 5.36 -14.21 -5.65
CA LEU A 137 5.03 -13.12 -6.57
C LEU A 137 4.75 -13.65 -7.98
N ARG A 138 5.57 -14.59 -8.48
CA ARG A 138 5.31 -15.25 -9.78
C ARG A 138 4.02 -16.05 -9.75
N ARG A 139 3.71 -16.69 -8.62
CA ARG A 139 2.43 -17.39 -8.44
C ARG A 139 1.26 -16.42 -8.51
N ALA A 140 1.34 -15.28 -7.84
CA ALA A 140 0.33 -14.23 -7.91
C ALA A 140 0.08 -13.73 -9.34
N GLN A 141 1.13 -13.61 -10.16
CA GLN A 141 0.95 -13.24 -11.57
C GLN A 141 0.22 -14.29 -12.40
N ARG A 142 0.45 -15.58 -12.12
CA ARG A 142 -0.15 -16.68 -12.90
C ARG A 142 -1.56 -17.02 -12.45
N GLU A 143 -1.79 -17.05 -11.14
CA GLU A 143 -3.07 -17.46 -10.55
C GLU A 143 -4.00 -16.27 -10.28
N GLY A 144 -3.47 -15.05 -10.22
CA GLY A 144 -4.21 -13.87 -9.82
C GLY A 144 -4.64 -13.89 -8.35
N PHE A 145 -5.50 -12.94 -8.00
CA PHE A 145 -6.18 -12.90 -6.72
C PHE A 145 -7.68 -13.08 -6.94
N ALA A 146 -8.34 -13.73 -5.99
CA ALA A 146 -9.80 -13.84 -6.04
C ALA A 146 -10.44 -12.45 -6.00
N GLU A 147 -11.61 -12.31 -6.62
CA GLU A 147 -12.45 -11.15 -6.38
C GLU A 147 -12.84 -11.12 -4.91
N ALA A 148 -12.56 -9.99 -4.26
CA ALA A 148 -12.94 -9.78 -2.88
C ALA A 148 -14.43 -9.49 -2.83
N ARG A 149 -15.16 -10.25 -2.01
CA ARG A 149 -16.42 -9.73 -1.50
C ARG A 149 -16.11 -8.51 -0.65
N ALA A 150 -16.81 -7.41 -0.89
CA ALA A 150 -16.50 -6.16 -0.20
C ALA A 150 -16.67 -6.28 1.32
N GLU A 151 -17.60 -7.15 1.73
CA GLU A 151 -17.90 -7.54 3.09
C GLU A 151 -16.74 -8.25 3.79
N ASP A 152 -15.92 -9.02 3.05
CA ASP A 152 -14.78 -9.75 3.62
C ASP A 152 -13.70 -8.81 4.16
N ALA A 153 -13.60 -7.60 3.59
CA ALA A 153 -12.63 -6.60 4.03
C ALA A 153 -13.02 -5.92 5.35
N TRP A 154 -14.26 -6.11 5.80
CA TRP A 154 -14.80 -5.47 7.00
C TRP A 154 -14.75 -6.41 8.20
N PRO A 155 -14.47 -5.90 9.42
CA PRO A 155 -14.65 -6.70 10.61
C PRO A 155 -16.14 -6.96 10.83
N GLN A 156 -16.49 -8.18 11.23
CA GLN A 156 -17.88 -8.65 11.32
C GLN A 156 -18.79 -7.74 12.15
N TRP A 157 -18.27 -7.17 13.25
CA TRP A 157 -19.03 -6.27 14.12
C TRP A 157 -19.45 -4.98 13.40
N LEU A 158 -18.59 -4.44 12.54
CA LEU A 158 -18.85 -3.19 11.83
C LEU A 158 -19.79 -3.44 10.65
N LEU A 159 -19.61 -4.57 9.96
CA LEU A 159 -20.51 -5.02 8.92
C LEU A 159 -21.95 -5.15 9.46
N ALA A 160 -22.12 -5.86 10.57
CA ALA A 160 -23.42 -6.05 11.21
C ALA A 160 -24.05 -4.71 11.65
N LYS A 161 -23.24 -3.78 12.17
CA LYS A 161 -23.71 -2.45 12.57
C LYS A 161 -24.18 -1.64 11.36
N VAL A 162 -23.42 -1.60 10.26
CA VAL A 162 -23.82 -0.85 9.06
C VAL A 162 -25.06 -1.45 8.40
N GLN A 163 -25.16 -2.78 8.36
CA GLN A 163 -26.36 -3.47 7.86
C GLN A 163 -27.60 -3.19 8.70
N HIS A 164 -27.44 -3.03 10.02
CA HIS A 164 -28.54 -2.69 10.92
C HIS A 164 -28.97 -1.22 10.78
N ASP A 165 -28.00 -0.30 10.80
CA ASP A 165 -28.25 1.15 10.81
C ASP A 165 -28.69 1.67 9.41
N TRP A 166 -28.22 1.05 8.32
CA TRP A 166 -28.51 1.45 6.93
C TRP A 166 -28.84 0.26 6.00
N PRO A 167 -29.92 -0.51 6.24
CA PRO A 167 -30.18 -1.76 5.52
C PRO A 167 -30.33 -1.60 4.00
N GLY A 168 -30.89 -0.48 3.53
CA GLY A 168 -31.06 -0.19 2.10
C GLY A 168 -29.80 0.33 1.39
N GLN A 169 -28.78 0.77 2.14
CA GLN A 169 -27.56 1.39 1.57
C GLN A 169 -26.29 0.61 1.93
N ALA A 170 -26.38 -0.38 2.82
CA ALA A 170 -25.22 -1.09 3.35
C ALA A 170 -24.32 -1.66 2.25
N ALA A 171 -24.91 -2.30 1.23
CA ALA A 171 -24.15 -2.87 0.11
C ALA A 171 -23.30 -1.81 -0.62
N GLU A 172 -23.88 -0.63 -0.88
CA GLU A 172 -23.18 0.47 -1.55
C GLU A 172 -22.11 1.10 -0.65
N ILE A 173 -22.40 1.33 0.62
CA ILE A 173 -21.43 1.86 1.61
C ILE A 173 -20.19 0.95 1.66
N ILE A 174 -20.41 -0.36 1.75
CA ILE A 174 -19.33 -1.34 1.83
C ILE A 174 -18.53 -1.34 0.52
N ALA A 175 -19.21 -1.37 -0.65
CA ALA A 175 -18.55 -1.35 -1.94
C ALA A 175 -17.71 -0.06 -2.17
N GLN A 176 -18.24 1.11 -1.82
CA GLN A 176 -17.57 2.40 -1.96
C GLN A 176 -16.41 2.59 -0.99
N SER A 177 -16.46 1.98 0.21
CA SER A 177 -15.34 2.02 1.16
C SER A 177 -14.06 1.36 0.64
N LEU A 178 -14.18 0.49 -0.36
CA LEU A 178 -13.08 -0.17 -1.04
C LEU A 178 -12.63 0.55 -2.31
N GLN A 179 -13.20 1.71 -2.61
CA GLN A 179 -12.70 2.56 -3.69
C GLN A 179 -11.66 3.54 -3.13
N PRO A 180 -10.68 3.97 -3.95
CA PRO A 180 -9.87 5.14 -3.63
C PRO A 180 -10.78 6.35 -3.41
N ALA A 181 -10.57 7.09 -2.31
CA ALA A 181 -11.33 8.31 -2.06
C ALA A 181 -10.93 9.39 -3.07
N PRO A 182 -11.88 10.12 -3.67
CA PRO A 182 -11.58 11.28 -4.50
C PRO A 182 -10.93 12.38 -3.66
N MET A 183 -10.08 13.20 -4.30
CA MET A 183 -9.48 14.37 -3.66
C MET A 183 -10.49 15.51 -3.63
N TRP A 184 -10.95 15.85 -2.43
CA TRP A 184 -11.83 17.00 -2.22
C TRP A 184 -11.02 18.25 -1.88
N LEU A 185 -11.29 19.34 -2.60
CA LEU A 185 -10.74 20.66 -2.33
C LEU A 185 -11.84 21.59 -1.81
N ARG A 186 -11.50 22.43 -0.82
CA ARG A 186 -12.39 23.50 -0.35
C ARG A 186 -11.76 24.85 -0.70
N VAL A 187 -12.33 25.53 -1.69
CA VAL A 187 -11.87 26.85 -2.15
C VAL A 187 -12.04 27.90 -1.03
N ASN A 188 -10.98 28.66 -0.76
CA ASN A 188 -11.06 29.80 0.14
C ASN A 188 -11.77 30.97 -0.57
N ARG A 189 -13.05 31.17 -0.22
CA ARG A 189 -13.94 32.18 -0.83
C ARG A 189 -13.52 33.63 -0.60
N GLN A 190 -12.56 33.90 0.28
CA GLN A 190 -11.98 35.24 0.45
C GLN A 190 -10.97 35.59 -0.65
N GLN A 191 -10.46 34.59 -1.38
CA GLN A 191 -9.45 34.78 -2.42
C GLN A 191 -10.01 34.53 -3.83
N HIS A 192 -10.81 33.47 -3.99
CA HIS A 192 -11.39 33.09 -5.29
C HIS A 192 -12.82 32.59 -5.12
N SER A 193 -13.67 32.77 -6.14
CA SER A 193 -14.90 31.99 -6.27
C SER A 193 -14.57 30.55 -6.65
N ARG A 194 -15.54 29.64 -6.51
CA ARG A 194 -15.36 28.22 -6.91
C ARG A 194 -15.09 28.13 -8.41
N GLU A 195 -15.84 28.88 -9.20
CA GLU A 195 -15.77 28.91 -10.66
C GLU A 195 -14.40 29.45 -11.11
N ALA A 196 -13.95 30.59 -10.56
CA ALA A 196 -12.65 31.15 -10.90
C ALA A 196 -11.49 30.21 -10.50
N TYR A 197 -11.63 29.46 -9.40
CA TYR A 197 -10.60 28.50 -9.00
C TYR A 197 -10.57 27.25 -9.90
N LEU A 198 -11.71 26.83 -10.47
CA LEU A 198 -11.74 25.77 -11.47
C LEU A 198 -11.01 26.18 -12.74
N ASP A 199 -11.16 27.43 -13.18
CA ASP A 199 -10.43 27.94 -14.35
C ASP A 199 -8.91 27.89 -14.10
N LEU A 200 -8.45 28.28 -12.91
CA LEU A 200 -7.03 28.19 -12.52
C LEU A 200 -6.50 26.75 -12.53
N LEU A 201 -7.30 25.78 -12.08
CA LEU A 201 -6.92 24.36 -12.13
C LEU A 201 -6.83 23.88 -13.58
N ALA A 202 -7.79 24.25 -14.43
CA ALA A 202 -7.79 23.90 -15.85
C ALA A 202 -6.58 24.51 -16.58
N GLU A 203 -6.23 25.78 -16.32
CA GLU A 203 -5.02 26.43 -16.84
C GLU A 203 -3.73 25.73 -16.40
N ALA A 204 -3.72 25.16 -15.19
CA ALA A 204 -2.61 24.35 -14.68
C ALA A 204 -2.62 22.89 -15.22
N GLY A 205 -3.58 22.52 -16.07
CA GLY A 205 -3.73 21.17 -16.61
C GLY A 205 -4.25 20.15 -15.59
N ILE A 206 -4.95 20.60 -14.55
CA ILE A 206 -5.53 19.76 -13.50
C ILE A 206 -7.03 19.67 -13.72
N GLU A 207 -7.51 18.47 -14.03
CA GLU A 207 -8.95 18.20 -14.15
C GLU A 207 -9.64 18.28 -12.79
N ALA A 208 -10.74 19.02 -12.74
CA ALA A 208 -11.57 19.17 -11.55
C ALA A 208 -13.03 19.40 -11.92
N ILE A 209 -13.94 18.98 -11.04
CA ILE A 209 -15.38 19.17 -11.19
C ILE A 209 -15.95 19.90 -9.97
N ALA A 210 -16.98 20.71 -10.18
CA ALA A 210 -17.77 21.27 -9.09
C ALA A 210 -18.82 20.25 -8.64
N GLU A 211 -18.86 19.96 -7.34
CA GLU A 211 -19.98 19.25 -6.74
C GLU A 211 -21.06 20.26 -6.30
N PRO A 212 -22.34 20.07 -6.67
CA PRO A 212 -23.44 20.81 -6.09
C PRO A 212 -23.66 20.40 -4.62
N LEU A 213 -23.90 21.39 -3.76
CA LEU A 213 -24.29 21.17 -2.35
C LEU A 213 -25.75 20.72 -2.25
#